data_AF-X0Y6K7-F1
#
_entry.id   AF-X0Y6K7-F1
#
_cell.length_a   1.000
_cell.length_b   1.000
_cell.length_c   1.000
_cell.angle_alpha   90.00
_cell.angle_beta   90.00
_cell.angle_gamma   90.00
#
_symmetry.space_group_name_H-M   'P 1'
#
loop_
_entity.id
_entity.type
_entity.pdbx_description
1 polymer ?
#
loop_
_entity_poly.entity_id
_entity_poly.type
_entity_poly.pdbx_seq_one_letter_code
_entity_poly.pdbx_strand_id
1 'polypeptide(L)' 'GDTLGAKTAATTAGVALNANDDTMVIIEIDASQLPDGSDWINLTTTSVSASIFQVTAILSGYRYQGESNITAIA' A
#
# COMPACT_ATOMS: atom_id res chain seq x y z
N GLY A 1 -1.73 15.76 -16.76
CA GLY A 1 -1.42 14.35 -16.48
C GLY A 1 -1.44 14.21 -14.99
N ASP A 2 -2.19 13.25 -14.47
CA ASP A 2 -2.13 12.93 -13.04
C ASP A 2 -0.75 12.32 -12.76
N THR A 3 0.08 13.05 -12.03
CA THR A 3 1.42 12.62 -11.66
C THR A 3 1.42 12.27 -10.20
N LEU A 4 1.77 11.03 -9.89
CA LEU A 4 1.95 10.59 -8.51
C LEU A 4 2.97 11.51 -7.82
N GLY A 5 2.61 11.97 -6.62
CA GLY A 5 3.51 12.76 -5.79
C GLY A 5 4.73 11.97 -5.34
N ALA A 6 5.67 12.66 -4.71
CA ALA A 6 6.83 12.00 -4.09
C ALA A 6 6.37 10.97 -3.04
N LYS A 7 7.01 9.79 -3.03
CA LYS A 7 6.74 8.76 -2.02
C LYS A 7 7.11 9.31 -0.64
N THR A 8 6.21 9.14 0.33
CA THR A 8 6.44 9.48 1.72
C THR A 8 6.39 8.20 2.55
N ALA A 9 7.41 7.95 3.36
CA ALA A 9 7.44 6.79 4.23
C ALA A 9 6.34 6.89 5.30
N ALA A 10 5.57 5.83 5.46
CA ALA A 10 4.63 5.72 6.58
C ALA A 10 5.41 5.51 7.88
N THR A 11 4.97 6.18 8.95
CA THR A 11 5.50 5.96 10.29
C THR A 11 4.53 5.14 11.12
N THR A 12 4.88 4.79 12.36
CA THR A 12 3.95 4.14 13.29
C THR A 12 2.73 5.00 13.63
N ALA A 13 2.81 6.32 13.40
CA ALA A 13 1.67 7.24 13.53
C ALA A 13 0.74 7.24 12.31
N GLY A 14 1.08 6.53 11.23
CA GLY A 14 0.36 6.54 9.96
C GLY A 14 0.80 7.67 9.02
N VAL A 15 -0.07 7.98 8.05
CA VAL A 15 0.10 9.07 7.07
C VAL A 15 -1.13 9.97 7.15
N ALA A 16 -0.90 11.27 7.29
CA ALA A 16 -1.99 12.24 7.23
C ALA A 16 -2.45 12.39 5.77
N LEU A 17 -3.71 12.07 5.51
CA LEU A 17 -4.37 12.38 4.25
C LEU A 17 -4.89 13.82 4.32
N ASN A 18 -4.95 14.50 3.17
CA ASN A 18 -5.66 15.77 3.07
C ASN A 18 -7.15 15.56 3.32
N ALA A 19 -7.84 16.59 3.81
CA ALA A 19 -9.28 16.55 4.08
C ALA A 19 -10.13 16.73 2.80
N ASN A 20 -9.59 16.36 1.64
CA ASN A 20 -10.26 16.54 0.36
C ASN A 20 -11.09 15.31 0.03
N ASP A 21 -12.26 15.53 -0.56
CA ASP A 21 -13.07 14.46 -1.11
C ASP A 21 -12.46 13.90 -2.41
N ASP A 22 -12.89 12.70 -2.78
CA ASP A 22 -12.43 11.95 -3.96
C ASP A 22 -10.90 11.75 -4.03
N THR A 23 -10.30 11.43 -2.88
CA THR A 23 -8.85 11.24 -2.78
C THR A 23 -8.45 9.82 -3.16
N MET A 24 -7.55 9.70 -4.16
CA MET A 24 -6.86 8.45 -4.49
C MET A 24 -5.59 8.30 -3.65
N VAL A 25 -5.46 7.17 -2.96
CA VAL A 25 -4.30 6.82 -2.14
C VAL A 25 -3.64 5.57 -2.70
N ILE A 26 -2.35 5.68 -3.01
CA ILE A 26 -1.52 4.54 -3.40
C ILE A 26 -0.56 4.24 -2.25
N ILE A 27 -0.62 3.01 -1.74
CA ILE A 27 0.21 2.53 -0.64
C ILE A 27 1.13 1.45 -1.17
N GLU A 28 2.44 1.67 -1.07
CA GLU A 28 3.44 0.65 -1.39
C GLU A 28 3.95 0.03 -0.10
N ILE A 29 3.89 -1.30 -0.04
CA ILE A 29 4.27 -2.07 1.15
C ILE A 29 5.36 -3.05 0.74
N ASP A 30 6.49 -3.01 1.44
CA ASP A 30 7.52 -4.03 1.33
C ASP A 30 7.06 -5.27 2.11
N ALA A 31 6.69 -6.32 1.39
CA ALA A 31 6.20 -7.55 1.99
C ALA A 31 7.26 -8.29 2.80
N SER A 32 8.56 -8.00 2.62
CA SER A 32 9.64 -8.56 3.44
C SER A 32 9.60 -8.04 4.88
N GLN A 33 9.00 -6.86 5.10
CA GLN A 33 8.86 -6.23 6.42
C GLN A 33 7.58 -6.66 7.15
N LEU A 34 6.71 -7.44 6.50
CA LEU A 34 5.46 -7.90 7.12
C LEU A 34 5.69 -9.13 8.01
N PRO A 35 4.98 -9.24 9.14
CA PRO A 35 5.07 -10.41 10.01
C PRO A 35 4.73 -11.73 9.31
N ASP A 36 5.39 -12.79 9.78
CA ASP A 36 5.06 -14.16 9.40
C ASP A 36 3.71 -14.61 9.96
N GLY A 37 2.81 -15.05 9.07
CA GLY A 37 1.51 -15.62 9.44
C GLY A 37 0.27 -14.75 9.22
N SER A 38 0.36 -13.61 8.52
CA SER A 38 -0.83 -12.85 8.09
C SER A 38 -1.01 -12.91 6.58
N ASP A 39 -2.14 -13.47 6.14
CA ASP A 39 -2.50 -13.56 4.72
C ASP A 39 -3.13 -12.27 4.19
N TRP A 40 -3.38 -11.29 5.06
CA TRP A 40 -4.01 -10.03 4.73
C TRP A 40 -3.36 -8.84 5.43
N ILE A 41 -3.62 -7.66 4.88
CA ILE A 41 -3.32 -6.36 5.47
C ILE A 41 -4.65 -5.70 5.84
N ASN A 42 -4.70 -5.09 7.03
CA ASN A 42 -5.83 -4.26 7.42
C ASN A 42 -5.49 -2.79 7.22
N LEU A 43 -6.36 -2.05 6.54
CA LEU A 43 -6.21 -0.61 6.31
C LEU A 43 -7.25 0.12 7.17
N THR A 44 -6.76 0.94 8.10
CA THR A 44 -7.62 1.71 9.00
C THR A 44 -7.47 3.19 8.69
N THR A 45 -8.59 3.88 8.55
CA THR A 45 -8.67 5.35 8.50
C THR A 45 -9.32 5.86 9.77
N THR A 46 -8.79 6.95 10.32
CA THR A 46 -9.33 7.65 11.50
C THR A 46 -10.01 8.97 11.11
N SER A 47 -10.24 9.21 9.81
CA SER A 47 -10.93 10.41 9.35
C SER A 47 -12.36 10.47 9.90
N VAL A 48 -12.73 11.64 10.41
CA VAL A 48 -14.07 11.96 10.94
C VAL A 48 -15.00 12.57 9.89
N SER A 49 -14.49 12.81 8.67
CA SER A 49 -15.24 13.39 7.54
C SER A 49 -15.64 12.28 6.57
N ALA A 50 -16.85 12.33 6.03
CA ALA A 50 -17.35 11.40 5.02
C ALA A 50 -16.67 11.65 3.66
N SER A 51 -15.40 11.28 3.56
CA SER A 51 -14.62 11.39 2.33
C SER A 51 -14.58 10.04 1.62
N ILE A 52 -14.86 10.05 0.33
CA ILE A 52 -14.73 8.87 -0.53
C ILE A 52 -13.23 8.70 -0.83
N PHE A 53 -12.69 7.54 -0.46
CA PHE A 53 -11.29 7.18 -0.74
C PHE A 53 -11.22 6.02 -1.71
N GLN A 54 -10.36 6.13 -2.71
CA GLN A 54 -9.93 4.99 -3.52
C GLN A 54 -8.54 4.57 -3.05
N VAL A 55 -8.40 3.37 -2.51
CA VAL A 55 -7.11 2.87 -2.01
C VAL A 55 -6.61 1.74 -2.90
N THR A 56 -5.37 1.87 -3.39
CA THR A 56 -4.65 0.81 -4.09
C THR A 56 -3.40 0.45 -3.30
N ALA A 57 -3.31 -0.81 -2.86
CA ALA A 57 -2.12 -1.33 -2.20
C ALA A 57 -1.26 -2.12 -3.19
N ILE A 58 0.03 -1.78 -3.26
CA ILE A 58 1.03 -2.48 -4.06
C ILE A 58 1.94 -3.24 -3.10
N LEU A 59 1.84 -4.56 -3.13
CA LEU A 59 2.73 -5.46 -2.39
C LEU A 59 4.00 -5.67 -3.21
N SER A 60 5.12 -5.17 -2.70
CA SER A 60 6.45 -5.38 -3.29
C SER A 60 7.17 -6.53 -2.59
N GLY A 61 8.07 -7.22 -3.29
CA GLY A 61 8.78 -8.40 -2.78
C GLY A 61 8.14 -9.74 -3.17
N TYR A 62 8.89 -10.82 -3.01
CA TYR A 62 8.53 -12.16 -3.53
C TYR A 62 7.44 -12.88 -2.74
N ARG A 63 7.10 -12.41 -1.53
CA ARG A 63 6.24 -13.10 -0.57
C ARG A 63 4.81 -13.33 -1.06
N TYR A 64 4.28 -12.42 -1.88
CA TYR A 64 2.92 -12.49 -2.45
C TYR A 64 2.93 -12.51 -3.98
N GLN A 65 4.10 -12.71 -4.61
CA GLN A 65 4.10 -13.02 -6.03
C GLN A 65 3.56 -14.44 -6.16
N GLY A 66 2.37 -14.59 -6.74
CA GLY A 66 1.92 -15.88 -7.23
C GLY A 66 3.03 -16.52 -8.08
N GLU A 67 3.11 -17.85 -8.06
CA GLU A 67 4.19 -18.68 -8.63
C GLU A 67 5.05 -17.95 -9.69
N SER A 68 6.20 -17.42 -9.26
CA SER A 68 7.15 -16.79 -10.18
C SER A 68 8.07 -17.89 -10.69
N ASN A 69 7.62 -18.56 -11.74
CA ASN A 69 8.36 -19.63 -12.38
C ASN A 69 9.55 -19.04 -13.17
N ILE A 70 10.54 -18.50 -12.46
CA ILE A 70 11.81 -18.05 -13.05
C ILE A 70 12.57 -19.33 -13.43
N THR A 71 12.33 -19.83 -14.63
CA THR A 71 13.16 -20.88 -15.22
C THR A 71 14.54 -20.26 -15.48
N ALA A 72 15.50 -20.54 -14.60
CA ALA A 72 16.89 -20.19 -14.83
C ALA A 72 17.38 -20.90 -16.09
N ILE A 73 17.75 -20.15 -17.12
CA ILE A 73 18.52 -20.69 -18.25
C ILE A 73 19.98 -20.74 -17.78
N ALA A 74 20.52 -21.96 -17.68
CA ALA A 74 21.92 -22.25 -17.42
C ALA A 74 22.79 -22.01 -18.66
#